data_AF-A0A1U8BSW2-F1
#
_entry.id   AF-A0A1U8BSW2-F1
#
_cell.length_a   1.000
_cell.length_b   1.000
_cell.length_c   1.000
_cell.angle_alpha   90.00
_cell.angle_beta   90.00
_cell.angle_gamma   90.00
#
_symmetry.space_group_name_H-M   'P 1'
#
loop_
_entity.id
_entity.type
_entity.pdbx_description
1 polymer ?
#
loop_
_entity_poly.entity_id
_entity_poly.type
_entity_poly.pdbx_seq_one_letter_code
_entity_poly.pdbx_strand_id
1 'polypeptide(L)'
;MAYYLNSETHVDPGPIYVRENGQLHMVNLALDGVKNSLQKPRPFRLFPKGFSVELCMNREDTAQKEKTDHFIFTYTREGNLRYSAKSLFSLVLGFISDNVDHIDSLIGFPEQIAEKLFSAAEARQKFTEPGAGLRALQKFTEAYGSLVLCSLCLRNRYLVIAEKLEEIKSFRELTRLDLSCCKLGDEHELLEHLTNEALSSVTQLHLKDNCLSDAGIRKMTAPVRVMKRGLENLMLLDLSCNPEITDAGIGYLFSFRKLNCLDISGTGLKDIKAVKDKLQTHIGLVHSKVPLKEFDHSNCKTEGWADQIVLQWERVSAEAVRQRKDGKAAQYFYQKRALSEASRKCPLADTHMNSSGKLQFYREKVPDCHGPLLSQESKKSKKRAFEQSEQEQSAPQSAKQKCVCLAVEDWDLLNSY
;
A
#
# COMPACT_ATOMS: atom_id res chain seq x y z
N MET A 1 -35.34 -23.52 66.30
CA MET A 1 -36.81 -23.52 66.19
C MET A 1 -37.29 -22.11 66.47
N ALA A 2 -37.95 -21.54 65.45
CA ALA A 2 -38.78 -20.32 65.36
C ALA A 2 -38.84 -19.33 66.54
N TYR A 3 -38.71 -18.01 66.25
CA TYR A 3 -39.85 -17.10 66.01
C TYR A 3 -39.45 -15.60 66.04
N TYR A 4 -40.21 -14.79 65.27
CA TYR A 4 -40.37 -13.31 65.23
C TYR A 4 -39.25 -12.47 64.57
N LEU A 5 -39.46 -11.86 63.37
CA LEU A 5 -40.32 -10.72 62.95
C LEU A 5 -39.66 -9.34 63.17
N ASN A 6 -39.56 -8.62 62.04
CA ASN A 6 -39.37 -7.18 61.86
C ASN A 6 -38.09 -6.53 62.43
N SER A 7 -37.07 -6.42 61.56
CA SER A 7 -36.19 -5.25 61.57
C SER A 7 -36.44 -4.46 60.30
N GLU A 8 -37.22 -3.38 60.40
CA GLU A 8 -37.15 -2.27 59.44
C GLU A 8 -35.71 -1.76 59.43
N THR A 9 -34.92 -2.19 58.45
CA THR A 9 -33.64 -1.55 58.18
C THR A 9 -33.93 -0.24 57.47
N HIS A 10 -34.04 0.83 58.25
CA HIS A 10 -33.85 2.18 57.75
C HIS A 10 -32.45 2.26 57.12
N VAL A 11 -32.38 2.08 55.81
CA VAL A 11 -31.18 2.36 55.02
C VAL A 11 -31.08 3.86 54.96
N ASP A 12 -30.24 4.44 55.82
CA ASP A 12 -29.91 5.86 55.77
C ASP A 12 -29.23 6.13 54.41
N PRO A 13 -29.87 6.85 53.48
CA PRO A 13 -29.26 7.13 52.19
C PRO A 13 -28.14 8.12 52.47
N GLY A 14 -26.90 7.65 52.43
CA GLY A 14 -25.73 8.49 52.66
C GLY A 14 -25.75 9.79 51.84
N PRO A 15 -24.95 10.79 52.21
CA PRO A 15 -25.04 12.14 51.67
C PRO A 15 -25.00 12.15 50.13
N ILE A 16 -26.05 12.72 49.53
CA ILE A 16 -26.19 12.84 48.08
C ILE A 16 -25.46 14.10 47.63
N TYR A 17 -24.46 13.94 46.77
CA TYR A 17 -23.73 15.07 46.18
C TYR A 17 -24.22 15.32 44.76
N VAL A 18 -24.57 16.56 44.47
CA VAL A 18 -25.00 17.04 43.14
C VAL A 18 -23.99 18.06 42.66
N ARG A 19 -23.56 17.95 41.40
CA ARG A 19 -22.63 18.89 40.79
C ARG A 19 -23.41 19.86 39.90
N GLU A 20 -23.39 21.14 40.24
CA GLU A 20 -24.01 22.21 39.45
C GLU A 20 -22.95 23.25 39.11
N ASN A 21 -22.88 23.67 37.84
CA ASN A 21 -21.92 24.69 37.36
C ASN A 21 -20.45 24.39 37.74
N GLY A 22 -20.05 23.11 37.71
CA GLY A 22 -18.70 22.67 38.05
C GLY A 22 -18.39 22.56 39.55
N GLN A 23 -19.26 23.07 40.44
CA GLN A 23 -19.12 22.97 41.89
C GLN A 23 -19.96 21.80 42.46
N LEU A 24 -19.36 21.05 43.39
CA LEU A 24 -19.99 19.90 44.02
C LEU A 24 -20.71 20.36 45.30
N HIS A 25 -22.03 20.19 45.36
CA HIS A 25 -22.87 20.56 46.49
C HIS A 25 -23.48 19.31 47.12
N MET A 26 -23.52 19.27 48.46
CA MET A 26 -24.17 18.18 49.20
C MET A 26 -25.64 18.56 49.46
N VAL A 27 -26.56 17.72 49.00
CA VAL A 27 -28.00 17.92 49.21
C VAL A 27 -28.39 17.31 50.55
N ASN A 28 -28.73 18.16 51.52
CA ASN A 28 -29.29 17.70 52.78
C ASN A 28 -30.78 17.39 52.58
N LEU A 29 -31.16 16.12 52.65
CA LEU A 29 -32.55 15.70 52.83
C LEU A 29 -32.98 16.09 54.25
N ALA A 30 -33.54 17.28 54.41
CA ALA A 30 -34.17 17.68 55.65
C ALA A 30 -35.46 16.87 55.83
N LEU A 31 -35.41 15.78 56.59
CA LEU A 31 -36.60 15.21 57.22
C LEU A 31 -37.09 16.22 58.27
N ASP A 32 -38.33 16.65 58.11
CA ASP A 32 -39.00 17.68 58.88
C ASP A 32 -38.85 17.46 60.40
N GLY A 33 -38.38 18.50 61.09
CA GLY A 33 -38.76 18.75 62.47
C GLY A 33 -37.82 18.29 63.59
N VAL A 34 -36.56 18.74 63.63
CA VAL A 34 -35.86 19.02 64.91
C VAL A 34 -34.93 20.23 64.77
N LYS A 35 -35.14 21.26 65.59
CA LYS A 35 -34.30 22.47 65.63
C LYS A 35 -32.98 22.21 66.37
N ASN A 36 -31.89 22.61 65.70
CA ASN A 36 -30.62 23.15 66.19
C ASN A 36 -29.84 22.41 67.29
N SER A 37 -28.71 21.81 66.89
CA SER A 37 -27.42 22.21 67.48
C SER A 37 -26.30 22.10 66.43
N LEU A 38 -25.49 23.16 66.32
CA LEU A 38 -24.34 23.22 65.43
C LEU A 38 -23.30 22.17 65.83
N GLN A 39 -23.19 21.09 65.07
CA GLN A 39 -21.95 20.33 64.95
C GLN A 39 -21.63 20.20 63.47
N LYS A 40 -20.50 20.79 63.04
CA LYS A 40 -19.93 20.53 61.71
C LYS A 40 -19.78 19.01 61.57
N PRO A 41 -20.40 18.35 60.58
CA PRO A 41 -20.24 16.92 60.41
C PRO A 41 -18.77 16.64 60.13
N ARG A 42 -18.17 15.74 60.92
CA ARG A 42 -16.81 15.25 60.68
C ARG A 42 -16.77 14.69 59.25
N PRO A 43 -15.74 14.96 58.45
CA PRO A 43 -15.66 14.40 57.10
C PRO A 43 -15.63 12.89 57.23
N PHE A 44 -16.71 12.23 56.81
CA PHE A 44 -16.72 10.79 56.64
C PHE A 44 -15.63 10.45 55.64
N ARG A 45 -14.58 9.80 56.12
CA ARG A 45 -13.60 9.20 55.22
C ARG A 45 -14.33 8.07 54.52
N LEU A 46 -14.60 8.25 53.23
CA LEU A 46 -15.17 7.21 52.37
C LEU A 46 -14.34 5.92 52.39
N PHE A 47 -13.07 6.01 52.81
CA PHE A 47 -12.16 4.87 52.87
C PHE A 47 -11.30 4.84 54.15
N PRO A 48 -11.03 3.66 54.71
CA PRO A 48 -10.16 3.52 55.88
C PRO A 48 -8.72 3.98 55.59
N LYS A 49 -7.96 4.37 56.64
CA LYS A 49 -6.54 4.73 56.51
C LYS A 49 -5.79 3.56 55.84
N GLY A 50 -5.19 3.82 54.68
CA GLY A 50 -4.46 2.82 53.88
C GLY A 50 -5.13 2.48 52.54
N PHE A 51 -6.30 3.04 52.23
CA PHE A 51 -6.94 2.83 50.94
C PHE A 51 -6.39 3.80 49.88
N SER A 52 -5.75 3.25 48.86
CA SER A 52 -5.33 3.94 47.64
C SER A 52 -6.17 3.44 46.46
N VAL A 53 -6.81 4.34 45.72
CA VAL A 53 -7.39 4.02 44.42
C VAL A 53 -6.37 4.42 43.36
N GLU A 54 -5.84 3.44 42.67
CA GLU A 54 -5.08 3.67 41.45
C GLU A 54 -6.06 3.65 40.28
N LEU A 55 -6.15 4.74 39.53
CA LEU A 55 -6.86 4.74 38.26
C LEU A 55 -6.01 3.94 37.27
N CYS A 56 -6.28 2.64 37.18
CA CYS A 56 -5.64 1.75 36.22
C CYS A 56 -6.03 2.15 34.79
N MET A 57 -5.30 3.11 34.22
CA MET A 57 -5.24 3.28 32.78
C MET A 57 -4.24 2.24 32.27
N ASN A 58 -4.79 1.19 31.66
CA ASN A 58 -4.10 0.15 30.89
C ASN A 58 -3.13 -0.76 31.67
N ARG A 59 -3.65 -1.90 32.12
CA ARG A 59 -2.88 -3.15 32.13
C ARG A 59 -3.72 -4.28 31.55
N GLU A 60 -3.06 -5.02 30.68
CA GLU A 60 -3.54 -6.22 29.99
C GLU A 60 -3.99 -7.25 31.02
N ASP A 61 -5.30 -7.49 31.11
CA ASP A 61 -5.87 -8.62 31.85
C ASP A 61 -6.95 -9.28 31.00
N THR A 62 -6.57 -10.43 30.44
CA THR A 62 -7.44 -11.40 29.77
C THR A 62 -8.35 -12.08 30.79
N ALA A 63 -9.49 -11.46 31.09
CA ALA A 63 -10.63 -12.13 31.73
C ALA A 63 -11.91 -11.34 31.47
N GLN A 64 -12.75 -11.90 30.60
CA GLN A 64 -14.23 -11.82 30.52
C GLN A 64 -14.93 -10.84 31.49
N LYS A 65 -14.64 -9.54 31.38
CA LYS A 65 -15.44 -8.47 31.97
C LYS A 65 -16.48 -8.06 30.94
N GLU A 66 -17.75 -8.05 31.34
CA GLU A 66 -18.83 -7.45 30.57
C GLU A 66 -18.38 -6.06 30.10
N LYS A 67 -18.10 -5.93 28.80
CA LYS A 67 -17.59 -4.69 28.22
C LYS A 67 -18.63 -3.61 28.48
N THR A 68 -18.41 -2.72 29.45
CA THR A 68 -19.20 -1.48 29.65
C THR A 68 -18.87 -0.43 28.58
N ASP A 69 -18.47 -0.89 27.40
CA ASP A 69 -17.96 -0.13 26.28
C ASP A 69 -19.11 0.36 25.36
N HIS A 70 -20.35 0.32 25.85
CA HIS A 70 -21.56 0.69 25.13
C HIS A 70 -22.01 2.13 25.41
N PHE A 71 -21.40 2.81 26.39
CA PHE A 71 -21.76 4.17 26.77
C PHE A 71 -20.62 5.15 26.48
N ILE A 72 -20.95 6.25 25.82
CA ILE A 72 -20.07 7.39 25.58
C ILE A 72 -20.35 8.42 26.67
N PHE A 73 -19.31 8.77 27.41
CA PHE A 73 -19.38 9.80 28.43
C PHE A 73 -18.90 11.13 27.82
N THR A 74 -19.80 12.12 27.75
CA THR A 74 -19.49 13.47 27.26
C THR A 74 -19.65 14.48 28.38
N TYR A 75 -18.66 15.36 28.53
CA TYR A 75 -18.79 16.51 29.43
C TYR A 75 -19.47 17.65 28.68
N THR A 76 -20.55 18.16 29.26
CA THR A 76 -21.15 19.43 28.82
C THR A 76 -20.23 20.59 29.14
N ARG A 77 -20.41 21.74 28.47
CA ARG A 77 -19.65 22.98 28.79
C ARG A 77 -19.82 23.44 30.25
N GLU A 78 -20.87 22.98 30.91
CA GLU A 78 -21.22 23.24 32.32
C GLU A 78 -20.55 22.24 33.30
N GLY A 79 -19.80 21.26 32.80
CA GLY A 79 -19.10 20.26 33.61
C GLY A 79 -19.94 19.04 34.02
N ASN A 80 -21.18 18.92 33.52
CA ASN A 80 -22.04 17.76 33.77
C ASN A 80 -21.66 16.59 32.84
N LEU A 81 -21.56 15.39 33.41
CA LEU A 81 -21.31 14.14 32.69
C LEU A 81 -22.61 13.61 32.09
N ARG A 82 -22.71 13.55 30.76
CA ARG A 82 -23.82 12.90 30.04
C ARG A 82 -23.38 11.55 29.50
N TYR A 83 -24.25 10.55 29.58
CA TYR A 83 -24.05 9.26 28.94
C TYR A 83 -24.95 9.15 27.70
N SER A 84 -24.41 8.67 26.59
CA SER A 84 -25.17 8.30 25.39
C SER A 84 -24.74 6.92 24.93
N ALA A 85 -25.67 6.09 24.47
CA ALA A 85 -25.31 4.77 23.94
C ALA A 85 -24.52 4.90 22.62
N LYS A 86 -23.53 4.04 22.41
CA LYS A 86 -22.88 3.87 21.11
C LYS A 86 -23.93 3.37 20.11
N SER A 87 -23.83 3.82 18.86
CA SER A 87 -24.74 3.36 17.81
C SER A 87 -24.57 1.85 17.58
N LEU A 88 -25.66 1.15 17.24
CA LEU A 88 -25.61 -0.26 16.85
C LEU A 88 -24.60 -0.48 15.71
N PHE A 89 -24.56 0.45 14.75
CA PHE A 89 -23.58 0.44 13.67
C PHE A 89 -22.14 0.41 14.19
N SER A 90 -21.77 1.28 15.14
CA SER A 90 -20.41 1.31 15.70
C SER A 90 -20.05 0.06 16.51
N LEU A 91 -21.02 -0.55 17.19
CA LEU A 91 -20.82 -1.79 17.93
C LEU A 91 -20.59 -2.96 16.98
N VAL A 92 -21.43 -3.08 15.95
CA VAL A 92 -21.31 -4.11 14.91
C VAL A 92 -20.01 -3.93 14.13
N LEU A 93 -19.68 -2.70 13.73
CA LEU A 93 -18.42 -2.40 13.05
C LEU A 93 -17.23 -2.83 13.90
N GLY A 94 -17.22 -2.49 15.20
CA GLY A 94 -16.17 -2.91 16.11
C GLY A 94 -16.05 -4.43 16.27
N PHE A 95 -17.18 -5.14 16.34
CA PHE A 95 -17.21 -6.59 16.42
C PHE A 95 -16.67 -7.25 15.14
N ILE A 96 -17.07 -6.76 13.97
CA ILE A 96 -16.56 -7.27 12.69
C ILE A 96 -15.06 -6.94 12.57
N SER A 97 -14.63 -5.73 12.96
CA SER A 97 -13.22 -5.36 12.97
C SER A 97 -12.36 -6.22 13.90
N ASP A 98 -12.92 -6.82 14.95
CA ASP A 98 -12.21 -7.75 15.82
C ASP A 98 -12.03 -9.15 15.19
N ASN A 99 -12.91 -9.51 14.25
CA ASN A 99 -13.05 -10.84 13.67
C ASN A 99 -12.94 -10.81 12.13
N VAL A 100 -12.10 -9.91 11.60
CA VAL A 100 -11.98 -9.67 10.15
C VAL A 100 -11.50 -10.91 9.39
N ASP A 101 -10.75 -11.77 10.06
CA ASP A 101 -10.25 -13.03 9.54
C ASP A 101 -11.34 -14.07 9.28
N HIS A 102 -12.52 -13.91 9.89
CA HIS A 102 -13.70 -14.75 9.68
C HIS A 102 -14.64 -14.25 8.58
N ILE A 103 -14.26 -13.18 7.87
CA ILE A 103 -15.06 -12.66 6.75
C ILE A 103 -14.83 -13.52 5.51
N ASP A 104 -15.90 -14.16 5.03
CA ASP A 104 -15.85 -15.00 3.83
C ASP A 104 -15.60 -14.20 2.54
N SER A 105 -16.36 -13.11 2.35
CA SER A 105 -16.27 -12.24 1.16
C SER A 105 -16.79 -10.83 1.44
N LEU A 106 -16.15 -9.85 0.80
CA LEU A 106 -16.57 -8.44 0.79
C LEU A 106 -17.05 -7.99 -0.61
N ILE A 107 -17.19 -8.91 -1.55
CA ILE A 107 -17.60 -8.59 -2.94
C ILE A 107 -19.05 -8.08 -2.94
N GLY A 108 -19.26 -6.91 -3.54
CA GLY A 108 -20.57 -6.25 -3.58
C GLY A 108 -20.97 -5.54 -2.28
N PHE A 109 -20.08 -5.51 -1.28
CA PHE A 109 -20.31 -4.75 -0.06
C PHE A 109 -19.98 -3.26 -0.27
N PRO A 110 -20.74 -2.31 0.31
CA PRO A 110 -20.55 -0.89 0.03
C PRO A 110 -19.18 -0.36 0.45
N GLU A 111 -18.48 0.28 -0.50
CA GLU A 111 -17.12 0.80 -0.35
C GLU A 111 -16.97 1.74 0.86
N GLN A 112 -17.95 2.61 1.12
CA GLN A 112 -17.89 3.59 2.21
C GLN A 112 -17.96 2.93 3.60
N ILE A 113 -18.59 1.75 3.69
CA ILE A 113 -18.65 0.98 4.94
C ILE A 113 -17.40 0.11 5.05
N ALA A 114 -16.92 -0.43 3.93
CA ALA A 114 -15.69 -1.19 3.85
C ALA A 114 -14.46 -0.39 4.25
N GLU A 115 -14.34 0.85 3.79
CA GLU A 115 -13.30 1.79 4.20
C GLU A 115 -13.29 1.98 5.72
N LYS A 116 -14.46 2.24 6.30
CA LYS A 116 -14.60 2.38 7.77
C LYS A 116 -14.24 1.10 8.51
N LEU A 117 -14.60 -0.06 7.96
CA LEU A 117 -14.25 -1.36 8.53
C LEU A 117 -12.74 -1.59 8.46
N PHE A 118 -12.11 -1.25 7.34
CA PHE A 118 -10.67 -1.34 7.12
C PHE A 118 -9.91 -0.46 8.12
N SER A 119 -10.27 0.83 8.23
CA SER A 119 -9.66 1.75 9.20
C SER A 119 -9.89 1.29 10.65
N ALA A 120 -11.06 0.74 10.97
CA ALA A 120 -11.33 0.21 12.30
C ALA A 120 -10.54 -1.07 12.62
N ALA A 121 -10.28 -1.92 11.63
CA ALA A 121 -9.43 -3.09 11.75
C ALA A 121 -7.94 -2.72 11.90
N GLU A 122 -7.50 -1.71 11.14
CA GLU A 122 -6.15 -1.15 11.21
C GLU A 122 -5.87 -0.47 12.56
N ALA A 123 -6.83 0.30 13.09
CA ALA A 123 -6.76 0.89 14.42
C ALA A 123 -6.64 -0.19 15.54
N ARG A 124 -7.13 -1.40 15.28
CA ARG A 124 -7.02 -2.57 16.17
C ARG A 124 -5.81 -3.45 15.88
N GLN A 125 -4.93 -3.04 14.96
CA GLN A 125 -3.71 -3.75 14.57
C GLN A 125 -3.92 -5.16 14.00
N LYS A 126 -5.11 -5.43 13.43
CA LYS A 126 -5.44 -6.77 12.91
C LYS A 126 -4.65 -7.18 11.67
N PHE A 127 -4.18 -6.22 10.88
CA PHE A 127 -3.31 -6.48 9.73
C PHE A 127 -1.86 -6.79 10.12
N THR A 128 -1.47 -6.55 11.37
CA THR A 128 -0.11 -6.84 11.87
C THR A 128 0.01 -8.29 12.35
N GLU A 129 -1.12 -8.96 12.65
CA GLU A 129 -1.14 -10.35 13.11
C GLU A 129 -0.66 -11.30 11.98
N PRO A 130 0.37 -12.15 12.22
CA PRO A 130 0.89 -13.06 11.20
C PRO A 130 -0.18 -14.02 10.68
N GLY A 131 -0.31 -14.13 9.36
CA GLY A 131 -1.26 -15.02 8.69
C GLY A 131 -2.71 -14.53 8.69
N ALA A 132 -3.27 -14.19 9.86
CA ALA A 132 -4.63 -13.64 9.95
C ALA A 132 -4.73 -12.29 9.24
N GLY A 133 -3.75 -11.40 9.44
CA GLY A 133 -3.66 -10.11 8.77
C GLY A 133 -3.51 -10.22 7.25
N LEU A 134 -2.72 -11.19 6.76
CA LEU A 134 -2.58 -11.45 5.32
C LEU A 134 -3.90 -11.93 4.70
N ARG A 135 -4.59 -12.88 5.35
CA ARG A 135 -5.91 -13.35 4.87
C ARG A 135 -6.93 -12.21 4.84
N ALA A 136 -6.97 -11.42 5.91
CA ALA A 136 -7.82 -10.24 5.97
C ALA A 136 -7.51 -9.28 4.81
N LEU A 137 -6.23 -8.93 4.62
CA LEU A 137 -5.81 -8.02 3.55
C LEU A 137 -6.20 -8.55 2.16
N GLN A 138 -6.02 -9.85 1.91
CA GLN A 138 -6.42 -10.50 0.66
C GLN A 138 -7.93 -10.36 0.39
N LYS A 139 -8.79 -10.45 1.41
CA LYS A 139 -10.23 -10.24 1.24
C LYS A 139 -10.58 -8.82 0.82
N PHE A 140 -9.87 -7.83 1.34
CA PHE A 140 -10.06 -6.45 0.92
C PHE A 140 -9.49 -6.21 -0.48
N THR A 141 -8.29 -6.68 -0.79
CA THR A 141 -7.69 -6.48 -2.12
C THR A 141 -8.44 -7.23 -3.21
N GLU A 142 -9.06 -8.37 -2.90
CA GLU A 142 -9.93 -9.10 -3.82
C GLU A 142 -11.24 -8.36 -4.11
N ALA A 143 -11.84 -7.71 -3.12
CA ALA A 143 -13.12 -7.03 -3.28
C ALA A 143 -13.02 -5.62 -3.85
N TYR A 144 -11.96 -4.88 -3.52
CA TYR A 144 -11.87 -3.44 -3.80
C TYR A 144 -10.63 -3.02 -4.59
N GLY A 145 -9.66 -3.93 -4.80
CA GLY A 145 -8.49 -3.73 -5.66
C GLY A 145 -7.82 -2.36 -5.47
N SER A 146 -7.97 -1.50 -6.48
CA SER A 146 -7.38 -0.16 -6.53
C SER A 146 -7.78 0.79 -5.39
N LEU A 147 -8.94 0.60 -4.73
CA LEU A 147 -9.34 1.43 -3.57
C LEU A 147 -8.50 1.13 -2.33
N VAL A 148 -8.10 -0.14 -2.17
CA VAL A 148 -7.22 -0.54 -1.06
C VAL A 148 -5.84 0.05 -1.26
N LEU A 149 -5.32 -0.07 -2.48
CA LEU A 149 -4.04 0.52 -2.84
C LEU A 149 -3.94 0.72 -4.36
N CYS A 150 -3.82 1.97 -4.80
CA CYS A 150 -3.62 2.30 -6.21
C CYS A 150 -2.16 2.66 -6.53
N SER A 151 -1.42 3.16 -5.54
CA SER A 151 -0.02 3.58 -5.65
C SER A 151 0.77 3.06 -4.44
N LEU A 152 1.90 2.39 -4.69
CA LEU A 152 2.77 1.87 -3.65
C LEU A 152 4.18 2.42 -3.82
N CYS A 153 4.66 3.20 -2.85
CA CYS A 153 6.02 3.71 -2.82
C CYS A 153 6.82 3.00 -1.72
N LEU A 154 7.80 2.20 -2.12
CA LEU A 154 8.71 1.47 -1.23
C LEU A 154 10.17 1.92 -1.41
N ARG A 155 10.39 3.13 -1.89
CA ARG A 155 11.73 3.65 -2.19
C ARG A 155 12.67 3.53 -0.99
N ASN A 156 13.80 2.85 -1.18
CA ASN A 156 14.80 2.58 -0.13
C ASN A 156 14.24 1.80 1.09
N ARG A 157 13.20 0.99 0.90
CA ARG A 157 12.53 0.20 1.95
C ARG A 157 12.72 -1.31 1.73
N TYR A 158 13.94 -1.73 1.43
CA TYR A 158 14.28 -3.14 1.17
C TYR A 158 13.93 -4.09 2.33
N LEU A 159 13.97 -3.61 3.58
CA LEU A 159 13.57 -4.42 4.74
C LEU A 159 12.07 -4.72 4.76
N VAL A 160 11.24 -3.73 4.41
CA VAL A 160 9.79 -3.92 4.31
C VAL A 160 9.48 -4.93 3.22
N ILE A 161 10.17 -4.86 2.08
CA ILE A 161 10.02 -5.83 1.00
C ILE A 161 10.40 -7.24 1.48
N ALA A 162 11.50 -7.39 2.21
CA ALA A 162 11.95 -8.69 2.69
C ALA A 162 11.02 -9.29 3.77
N GLU A 163 10.47 -8.46 4.67
CA GLU A 163 9.62 -8.91 5.78
C GLU A 163 8.15 -9.07 5.39
N LYS A 164 7.68 -8.30 4.40
CA LYS A 164 6.27 -8.18 3.99
C LYS A 164 6.02 -8.53 2.54
N LEU A 165 6.83 -9.43 1.98
CA LEU A 165 6.77 -9.82 0.58
C LEU A 165 5.39 -10.39 0.20
N GLU A 166 4.83 -11.27 1.04
CA GLU A 166 3.55 -11.92 0.76
C GLU A 166 2.38 -10.94 0.85
N GLU A 167 2.41 -10.01 1.79
CA GLU A 167 1.45 -8.91 1.86
C GLU A 167 1.57 -7.99 0.63
N ILE A 168 2.78 -7.68 0.17
CA ILE A 168 2.99 -6.88 -1.05
C ILE A 168 2.45 -7.62 -2.28
N LYS A 169 2.69 -8.93 -2.39
CA LYS A 169 2.15 -9.79 -3.46
C LYS A 169 0.62 -9.89 -3.45
N SER A 170 -0.03 -9.53 -2.34
CA SER A 170 -1.50 -9.59 -2.20
C SER A 170 -2.20 -8.36 -2.79
N PHE A 171 -1.49 -7.26 -3.04
CA PHE A 171 -2.07 -6.07 -3.64
C PHE A 171 -2.41 -6.33 -5.11
N ARG A 172 -3.67 -6.08 -5.45
CA ARG A 172 -4.20 -6.20 -6.80
C ARG A 172 -4.49 -4.82 -7.36
N GLU A 173 -4.47 -4.70 -8.67
CA GLU A 173 -4.87 -3.49 -9.38
C GLU A 173 -4.01 -2.24 -9.09
N LEU A 174 -2.75 -2.43 -8.70
CA LEU A 174 -1.79 -1.33 -8.54
C LEU A 174 -1.56 -0.61 -9.87
N THR A 175 -1.62 0.72 -9.88
CA THR A 175 -1.36 1.54 -11.07
C THR A 175 0.05 2.08 -11.09
N ARG A 176 0.62 2.35 -9.91
CA ARG A 176 1.96 2.91 -9.70
C ARG A 176 2.71 2.10 -8.66
N LEU A 177 3.93 1.68 -9.00
CA LEU A 177 4.80 0.91 -8.12
C LEU A 177 6.22 1.47 -8.17
N ASP A 178 6.67 2.04 -7.06
CA ASP A 178 8.03 2.53 -6.89
C ASP A 178 8.82 1.65 -5.94
N LEU A 179 9.80 0.95 -6.50
CA LEU A 179 10.73 0.05 -5.82
C LEU A 179 12.17 0.58 -5.91
N SER A 180 12.35 1.89 -6.10
CA SER A 180 13.67 2.49 -6.30
C SER A 180 14.57 2.32 -5.08
N CYS A 181 15.87 2.07 -5.31
CA CYS A 181 16.88 1.91 -4.26
C CYS A 181 16.61 0.73 -3.31
N CYS A 182 15.91 -0.32 -3.76
CA CYS A 182 15.57 -1.48 -2.93
C CYS A 182 16.56 -2.65 -3.03
N LYS A 183 17.55 -2.57 -3.94
CA LYS A 183 18.61 -3.58 -4.10
C LYS A 183 18.06 -5.01 -4.29
N LEU A 184 17.01 -5.13 -5.10
CA LEU A 184 16.36 -6.41 -5.35
C LEU A 184 17.33 -7.45 -5.92
N GLY A 185 18.16 -7.05 -6.90
CA GLY A 185 18.96 -7.97 -7.70
C GLY A 185 18.12 -8.78 -8.68
N ASP A 186 18.77 -9.58 -9.54
CA ASP A 186 18.12 -10.30 -10.64
C ASP A 186 17.23 -11.47 -10.18
N GLU A 187 17.54 -12.06 -9.03
CA GLU A 187 16.86 -13.27 -8.54
C GLU A 187 15.72 -12.99 -7.54
N HIS A 188 15.38 -11.72 -7.30
CA HIS A 188 14.30 -11.43 -6.36
C HIS A 188 12.95 -11.90 -6.91
N GLU A 189 12.20 -12.66 -6.11
CA GLU A 189 10.87 -13.18 -6.45
C GLU A 189 9.85 -12.09 -6.87
N LEU A 190 10.12 -10.84 -6.50
CA LEU A 190 9.23 -9.72 -6.80
C LEU A 190 9.27 -9.40 -8.29
N LEU A 191 10.41 -9.60 -8.96
CA LEU A 191 10.54 -9.39 -10.40
C LEU A 191 9.65 -10.34 -11.21
N GLU A 192 9.47 -11.56 -10.72
CA GLU A 192 8.56 -12.56 -11.32
C GLU A 192 7.11 -12.16 -11.08
N HIS A 193 6.82 -11.69 -9.86
CA HIS A 193 5.50 -11.22 -9.48
C HIS A 193 5.05 -9.97 -10.26
N LEU A 194 5.96 -9.08 -10.69
CA LEU A 194 5.65 -7.91 -11.53
C LEU A 194 4.88 -8.28 -12.81
N THR A 195 5.11 -9.49 -13.34
CA THR A 195 4.44 -10.00 -14.54
C THR A 195 3.21 -10.84 -14.28
N ASN A 196 2.81 -11.03 -13.03
CA ASN A 196 1.59 -11.74 -12.66
C ASN A 196 0.34 -10.93 -13.06
N GLU A 197 -0.77 -11.62 -13.31
CA GLU A 197 -2.06 -11.02 -13.68
C GLU A 197 -2.56 -9.99 -12.63
N ALA A 198 -2.22 -10.21 -11.36
CA ALA A 198 -2.54 -9.29 -10.26
C ALA A 198 -1.98 -7.86 -10.45
N LEU A 199 -0.86 -7.71 -11.17
CA LEU A 199 -0.18 -6.43 -11.43
C LEU A 199 -0.33 -5.98 -12.89
N SER A 200 -1.26 -6.57 -13.65
CA SER A 200 -1.52 -6.21 -15.06
C SER A 200 -1.99 -4.76 -15.26
N SER A 201 -2.50 -4.11 -14.20
CA SER A 201 -2.91 -2.71 -14.15
C SER A 201 -1.76 -1.71 -14.02
N VAL A 202 -0.53 -2.18 -13.71
CA VAL A 202 0.60 -1.27 -13.45
C VAL A 202 0.94 -0.50 -14.72
N THR A 203 0.88 0.83 -14.60
CA THR A 203 1.18 1.78 -15.69
C THR A 203 2.50 2.49 -15.47
N GLN A 204 2.94 2.64 -14.21
CA GLN A 204 4.20 3.28 -13.84
C GLN A 204 4.99 2.37 -12.92
N LEU A 205 6.20 2.00 -13.35
CA LEU A 205 7.11 1.15 -12.60
C LEU A 205 8.46 1.84 -12.45
N HIS A 206 8.87 2.07 -11.21
CA HIS A 206 10.19 2.61 -10.91
C HIS A 206 11.06 1.54 -10.26
N LEU A 207 12.16 1.21 -10.95
CA LEU A 207 13.16 0.22 -10.56
C LEU A 207 14.57 0.83 -10.53
N LYS A 208 14.66 2.14 -10.30
CA LYS A 208 15.92 2.85 -10.20
C LYS A 208 16.83 2.22 -9.13
N ASP A 209 18.11 2.02 -9.44
CA ASP A 209 19.13 1.55 -8.49
C ASP A 209 18.73 0.27 -7.72
N ASN A 210 18.45 -0.81 -8.45
CA ASN A 210 18.07 -2.10 -7.87
C ASN A 210 19.09 -3.21 -8.06
N CYS A 211 20.30 -2.87 -8.53
CA CYS A 211 21.34 -3.84 -8.88
C CYS A 211 20.87 -4.85 -9.93
N LEU A 212 20.06 -4.40 -10.89
CA LEU A 212 19.60 -5.23 -12.00
C LEU A 212 20.67 -5.29 -13.10
N SER A 213 20.79 -6.46 -13.73
CA SER A 213 21.59 -6.70 -14.92
C SER A 213 20.70 -7.06 -16.12
N ASP A 214 21.31 -7.33 -17.27
CA ASP A 214 20.62 -7.87 -18.45
C ASP A 214 19.82 -9.14 -18.14
N ALA A 215 20.26 -9.96 -17.16
CA ALA A 215 19.56 -11.16 -16.73
C ALA A 215 18.24 -10.81 -16.02
N GLY A 216 18.25 -9.88 -15.07
CA GLY A 216 17.04 -9.41 -14.38
C GLY A 216 16.03 -8.79 -15.34
N ILE A 217 16.49 -7.98 -16.31
CA ILE A 217 15.60 -7.41 -17.34
C ILE A 217 15.03 -8.52 -18.23
N ARG A 218 15.85 -9.49 -18.65
CA ARG A 218 15.39 -10.64 -19.45
C ARG A 218 14.34 -11.44 -18.69
N LYS A 219 14.56 -11.70 -17.40
CA LYS A 219 13.66 -12.41 -16.49
C LYS A 219 12.32 -11.69 -16.36
N MET A 220 12.35 -10.43 -15.92
CA MET A 220 11.15 -9.58 -15.78
C MET A 220 10.35 -9.44 -17.08
N THR A 221 11.01 -9.45 -18.25
CA THR A 221 10.31 -9.29 -19.54
C THR A 221 10.00 -10.61 -20.25
N ALA A 222 10.41 -11.77 -19.72
CA ALA A 222 10.19 -13.06 -20.38
C ALA A 222 8.70 -13.41 -20.58
N PRO A 223 7.82 -13.26 -19.58
CA PRO A 223 6.39 -13.50 -19.79
C PRO A 223 5.76 -12.58 -20.85
N VAL A 224 6.21 -11.33 -20.91
CA VAL A 224 5.75 -10.34 -21.89
C VAL A 224 6.21 -10.72 -23.31
N ARG A 225 7.45 -11.18 -23.46
CA ARG A 225 8.02 -11.57 -24.76
C ARG A 225 7.42 -12.86 -25.32
N VAL A 226 7.29 -13.87 -24.47
CA VAL A 226 6.96 -15.24 -24.92
C VAL A 226 5.46 -15.52 -24.83
N MET A 227 4.84 -15.19 -23.70
CA MET A 227 3.43 -15.49 -23.43
C MET A 227 2.50 -14.32 -23.77
N LYS A 228 3.06 -13.12 -24.04
CA LYS A 228 2.31 -11.87 -24.24
C LYS A 228 1.40 -11.53 -23.06
N ARG A 229 1.89 -11.79 -21.84
CA ARG A 229 1.19 -11.52 -20.58
C ARG A 229 2.07 -10.72 -19.63
N GLY A 230 1.43 -9.94 -18.76
CA GLY A 230 2.10 -9.15 -17.74
C GLY A 230 2.57 -7.77 -18.25
N LEU A 231 2.46 -6.75 -17.39
CA LEU A 231 2.89 -5.36 -17.67
C LEU A 231 2.39 -4.79 -19.02
N GLU A 232 1.23 -5.26 -19.51
CA GLU A 232 0.69 -4.91 -20.83
C GLU A 232 0.29 -3.44 -20.94
N ASN A 233 0.02 -2.80 -19.79
CA ASN A 233 -0.38 -1.42 -19.65
C ASN A 233 0.76 -0.50 -19.22
N LEU A 234 1.99 -0.99 -19.18
CA LEU A 234 3.14 -0.22 -18.73
C LEU A 234 3.41 0.95 -19.69
N MET A 235 3.27 2.17 -19.16
CA MET A 235 3.47 3.44 -19.87
C MET A 235 4.76 4.13 -19.45
N LEU A 236 5.21 3.93 -18.21
CA LEU A 236 6.44 4.51 -17.69
C LEU A 236 7.30 3.44 -17.01
N LEU A 237 8.56 3.39 -17.39
CA LEU A 237 9.56 2.52 -16.79
C LEU A 237 10.83 3.31 -16.45
N ASP A 238 11.24 3.29 -15.17
CA ASP A 238 12.52 3.84 -14.72
C ASP A 238 13.48 2.71 -14.36
N LEU A 239 14.55 2.56 -15.12
CA LEU A 239 15.66 1.62 -14.89
C LEU A 239 16.96 2.36 -14.56
N SER A 240 16.90 3.65 -14.24
CA SER A 240 18.09 4.47 -14.04
C SER A 240 18.98 3.94 -12.92
N CYS A 241 20.26 4.25 -12.97
CA CYS A 241 21.26 3.85 -11.98
C CYS A 241 21.41 2.32 -11.80
N ASN A 242 21.10 1.52 -12.82
CA ASN A 242 21.44 0.08 -12.87
C ASN A 242 22.61 -0.14 -13.83
N PRO A 243 23.88 -0.04 -13.36
CA PRO A 243 25.05 0.00 -14.22
C PRO A 243 25.34 -1.32 -14.96
N GLU A 244 24.77 -2.44 -14.52
CA GLU A 244 24.97 -3.75 -15.13
C GLU A 244 23.98 -4.03 -16.29
N ILE A 245 23.08 -3.09 -16.58
CA ILE A 245 22.23 -3.14 -17.78
C ILE A 245 23.02 -2.59 -18.98
N THR A 246 23.19 -3.41 -20.00
CA THR A 246 23.93 -3.09 -21.22
C THR A 246 23.01 -2.91 -22.43
N ASP A 247 23.59 -2.60 -23.60
CA ASP A 247 22.88 -2.49 -24.87
C ASP A 247 22.04 -3.74 -25.21
N ALA A 248 22.47 -4.92 -24.74
CA ALA A 248 21.74 -6.18 -24.91
C ALA A 248 20.48 -6.23 -24.03
N GLY A 249 20.57 -5.80 -22.76
CA GLY A 249 19.44 -5.71 -21.84
C GLY A 249 18.32 -4.82 -22.36
N ILE A 250 18.68 -3.66 -22.93
CA ILE A 250 17.69 -2.74 -23.53
C ILE A 250 16.91 -3.41 -24.68
N GLY A 251 17.52 -4.36 -25.38
CA GLY A 251 16.87 -5.12 -26.45
C GLY A 251 15.62 -5.87 -26.00
N TYR A 252 15.57 -6.33 -24.75
CA TYR A 252 14.41 -7.05 -24.23
C TYR A 252 13.19 -6.15 -23.97
N LEU A 253 13.41 -4.84 -23.79
CA LEU A 253 12.35 -3.85 -23.53
C LEU A 253 11.49 -3.55 -24.77
N PHE A 254 11.91 -3.97 -25.97
CA PHE A 254 11.16 -3.74 -27.22
C PHE A 254 9.81 -4.47 -27.27
N SER A 255 9.54 -5.35 -26.31
CA SER A 255 8.26 -6.01 -26.11
C SER A 255 7.18 -5.07 -25.56
N PHE A 256 7.55 -3.99 -24.85
CA PHE A 256 6.61 -3.04 -24.25
C PHE A 256 6.03 -2.04 -25.27
N ARG A 257 4.94 -2.42 -25.94
CA ARG A 257 4.33 -1.62 -27.02
C ARG A 257 3.69 -0.32 -26.56
N LYS A 258 3.16 -0.27 -25.33
CA LYS A 258 2.49 0.91 -24.75
C LYS A 258 3.43 1.83 -23.97
N LEU A 259 4.72 1.51 -23.92
CA LEU A 259 5.70 2.32 -23.21
C LEU A 259 5.79 3.70 -23.86
N ASN A 260 5.60 4.72 -23.03
CA ASN A 260 5.60 6.13 -23.40
C ASN A 260 6.76 6.89 -22.78
N CYS A 261 7.27 6.46 -21.63
CA CYS A 261 8.41 7.07 -20.97
C CYS A 261 9.38 5.97 -20.51
N LEU A 262 10.68 6.15 -20.79
CA LEU A 262 11.75 5.27 -20.34
C LEU A 262 12.92 6.09 -19.81
N ASP A 263 13.39 5.79 -18.59
CA ASP A 263 14.65 6.32 -18.06
C ASP A 263 15.68 5.19 -17.96
N ILE A 264 16.80 5.34 -18.66
CA ILE A 264 17.96 4.44 -18.63
C ILE A 264 19.24 5.21 -18.31
N SER A 265 19.11 6.33 -17.59
CA SER A 265 20.25 7.13 -17.15
C SER A 265 21.15 6.32 -16.22
N GLY A 266 22.47 6.34 -16.43
CA GLY A 266 23.41 5.65 -15.55
C GLY A 266 23.40 4.12 -15.67
N THR A 267 22.87 3.57 -16.78
CA THR A 267 23.10 2.17 -17.15
C THR A 267 24.43 2.00 -17.88
N GLY A 268 24.95 0.77 -17.98
CA GLY A 268 26.24 0.43 -18.58
C GLY A 268 26.25 0.35 -20.11
N LEU A 269 25.60 1.31 -20.78
CA LEU A 269 25.52 1.33 -22.25
C LEU A 269 26.89 1.63 -22.87
N LYS A 270 27.22 0.92 -23.96
CA LYS A 270 28.45 1.14 -24.72
C LYS A 270 28.18 1.98 -25.95
N ASP A 271 27.14 1.65 -26.71
CA ASP A 271 26.73 2.38 -27.91
C ASP A 271 25.39 3.12 -27.70
N ILE A 272 25.46 4.26 -27.03
CA ILE A 272 24.30 5.11 -26.74
C ILE A 272 23.58 5.53 -28.04
N LYS A 273 24.31 5.76 -29.14
CA LYS A 273 23.71 6.21 -30.40
C LYS A 273 22.89 5.09 -31.03
N ALA A 274 23.45 3.88 -31.13
CA ALA A 274 22.71 2.73 -31.63
C ALA A 274 21.50 2.40 -30.74
N VAL A 275 21.61 2.55 -29.42
CA VAL A 275 20.47 2.37 -28.51
C VAL A 275 19.38 3.41 -28.76
N LYS A 276 19.72 4.70 -28.94
CA LYS A 276 18.76 5.74 -29.31
C LYS A 276 18.02 5.40 -30.61
N ASP A 277 18.76 4.99 -31.64
CA ASP A 277 18.20 4.63 -32.94
C ASP A 277 17.28 3.39 -32.83
N LYS A 278 17.68 2.38 -32.04
CA LYS A 278 16.86 1.18 -31.77
C LYS A 278 15.57 1.50 -31.00
N LEU A 279 15.65 2.35 -29.97
CA LEU A 279 14.46 2.77 -29.19
C LEU A 279 13.47 3.53 -30.08
N GLN A 280 13.97 4.42 -30.95
CA GLN A 280 13.13 5.15 -31.89
C GLN A 280 12.50 4.22 -32.93
N THR A 281 13.26 3.28 -33.50
CA THR A 281 12.77 2.38 -34.56
C THR A 281 11.84 1.28 -34.06
N HIS A 282 12.09 0.69 -32.88
CA HIS A 282 11.30 -0.45 -32.38
C HIS A 282 10.09 -0.06 -31.54
N ILE A 283 10.18 1.01 -30.74
CA ILE A 283 9.13 1.43 -29.80
C ILE A 283 8.75 2.91 -29.91
N GLY A 284 9.33 3.66 -30.86
CA GLY A 284 8.93 5.05 -31.14
C GLY A 284 9.32 6.05 -30.06
N LEU A 285 10.30 5.72 -29.22
CA LEU A 285 10.76 6.61 -28.14
C LEU A 285 11.89 7.53 -28.62
N VAL A 286 11.75 8.82 -28.33
CA VAL A 286 12.71 9.86 -28.70
C VAL A 286 13.44 10.35 -27.45
N HIS A 287 14.75 10.60 -27.57
CA HIS A 287 15.57 11.11 -26.48
C HIS A 287 15.16 12.55 -26.11
N SER A 288 14.83 12.78 -24.84
CA SER A 288 14.51 14.10 -24.33
C SER A 288 15.78 14.90 -24.03
N LYS A 289 15.78 16.16 -24.43
CA LYS A 289 16.85 17.12 -24.08
C LYS A 289 16.67 17.73 -22.69
N VAL A 290 15.44 17.68 -22.17
CA VAL A 290 15.06 18.27 -20.87
C VAL A 290 14.65 17.13 -19.94
N PRO A 291 14.98 17.19 -18.64
CA PRO A 291 14.51 16.21 -17.69
C PRO A 291 12.97 16.15 -17.70
N LEU A 292 12.43 14.95 -17.89
CA LEU A 292 11.00 14.69 -17.88
C LEU A 292 10.48 14.74 -16.43
N LYS A 293 9.32 15.39 -16.23
CA LYS A 293 8.71 15.54 -14.90
C LYS A 293 8.14 14.23 -14.39
N GLU A 294 7.84 13.32 -15.30
CA GLU A 294 7.30 12.00 -15.05
C GLU A 294 8.26 11.11 -14.24
N PHE A 295 9.56 11.40 -14.28
CA PHE A 295 10.58 10.74 -13.45
C PHE A 295 10.93 11.51 -12.18
N ASP A 296 10.23 12.62 -11.89
CA ASP A 296 10.39 13.31 -10.62
C ASP A 296 9.68 12.51 -9.52
N HIS A 297 10.48 11.95 -8.61
CA HIS A 297 10.00 11.13 -7.52
C HIS A 297 9.33 11.96 -6.40
N SER A 298 9.32 13.29 -6.51
CA SER A 298 8.68 14.20 -5.53
C SER A 298 7.19 13.93 -5.32
N ASN A 299 6.51 13.39 -6.33
CA ASN A 299 5.08 13.10 -6.30
C ASN A 299 4.75 11.62 -6.05
N CYS A 300 5.75 10.74 -5.93
CA CYS A 300 5.47 9.32 -5.69
C CYS A 300 5.16 9.08 -4.22
N LYS A 301 3.89 8.85 -3.92
CA LYS A 301 3.39 8.53 -2.58
C LYS A 301 2.55 7.26 -2.61
N THR A 302 2.49 6.60 -1.48
CA THR A 302 1.55 5.50 -1.26
C THR A 302 0.15 6.09 -1.17
N GLU A 303 -0.81 5.55 -1.93
CA GLU A 303 -2.18 6.06 -2.01
C GLU A 303 -3.17 4.89 -1.98
N GLY A 304 -4.17 5.01 -1.10
CA GLY A 304 -5.21 4.02 -0.85
C GLY A 304 -5.43 3.81 0.65
N TRP A 305 -6.41 3.00 1.01
CA TRP A 305 -6.71 2.68 2.41
C TRP A 305 -5.51 2.07 3.15
N ALA A 306 -4.68 1.30 2.45
CA ALA A 306 -3.52 0.62 3.03
C ALA A 306 -2.28 1.52 3.25
N ASP A 307 -2.34 2.82 2.96
CA ASP A 307 -1.22 3.75 3.23
C ASP A 307 -0.74 3.69 4.69
N GLN A 308 -1.67 3.70 5.65
CA GLN A 308 -1.33 3.62 7.06
C GLN A 308 -0.70 2.27 7.45
N ILE A 309 -1.11 1.17 6.81
CA ILE A 309 -0.52 -0.15 7.04
C ILE A 309 0.94 -0.17 6.59
N VAL A 310 1.23 0.38 5.41
CA VAL A 310 2.60 0.46 4.89
C VAL A 310 3.48 1.31 5.82
N LEU A 311 2.95 2.44 6.31
CA LEU A 311 3.64 3.27 7.30
C LEU A 311 3.90 2.53 8.63
N GLN A 312 2.99 1.66 9.07
CA GLN A 312 3.18 0.82 10.25
C GLN A 312 4.28 -0.22 10.03
N TRP A 313 4.31 -0.89 8.88
CA TRP A 313 5.38 -1.83 8.53
C TRP A 313 6.75 -1.16 8.63
N GLU A 314 6.88 0.06 8.12
CA GLU A 314 8.13 0.83 8.20
C GLU A 314 8.56 1.11 9.64
N ARG A 315 7.63 1.47 10.52
CA ARG A 315 7.93 1.73 11.94
C ARG A 315 8.42 0.45 12.61
N VAL A 316 7.73 -0.66 12.40
CA VAL A 316 8.09 -1.97 12.96
C VAL A 316 9.46 -2.42 12.47
N SER A 317 9.72 -2.36 11.15
CA SER A 317 11.03 -2.72 10.59
C SER A 317 12.13 -1.77 11.07
N ALA A 318 11.87 -0.47 11.23
CA ALA A 318 12.84 0.49 11.75
C ALA A 318 13.18 0.23 13.24
N GLU A 319 12.19 -0.12 14.04
CA GLU A 319 12.37 -0.52 15.44
C GLU A 319 13.18 -1.81 15.56
N ALA A 320 12.89 -2.81 14.72
CA ALA A 320 13.64 -4.05 14.67
C ALA A 320 15.13 -3.83 14.33
N VAL A 321 15.43 -2.88 13.43
CA VAL A 321 16.82 -2.49 13.10
C VAL A 321 17.52 -1.83 14.29
N ARG A 322 16.83 -0.97 15.05
CA ARG A 322 17.40 -0.31 16.24
C ARG A 322 17.80 -1.35 17.28
N GLN A 323 16.91 -2.30 17.58
CA GLN A 323 17.17 -3.37 18.54
C GLN A 323 18.34 -4.29 18.12
N ARG A 324 18.48 -4.59 16.82
CA ARG A 324 19.61 -5.40 16.31
C ARG A 324 20.96 -4.69 16.41
N LYS A 325 21.00 -3.35 16.34
CA LYS A 325 22.25 -2.59 16.47
C LYS A 325 22.80 -2.61 17.89
N ASP A 326 21.99 -2.91 18.90
CA ASP A 326 22.45 -3.00 20.30
C ASP A 326 23.18 -4.33 20.61
N GLY A 327 23.12 -5.31 19.69
CA GLY A 327 23.86 -6.57 19.77
C GLY A 327 25.30 -6.46 19.26
N LYS A 328 26.26 -6.20 20.17
CA LYS A 328 27.70 -6.09 19.86
C LYS A 328 28.29 -7.29 19.08
N ALA A 329 27.74 -8.50 19.26
CA ALA A 329 28.28 -9.72 18.66
C ALA A 329 28.05 -9.84 17.13
N ALA A 330 26.90 -9.37 16.62
CA ALA A 330 26.60 -9.42 15.20
C ALA A 330 27.45 -8.41 14.40
N GLN A 331 27.77 -7.25 15.02
CA GLN A 331 28.58 -6.21 14.38
C GLN A 331 29.97 -6.72 13.98
N TYR A 332 30.66 -7.48 14.84
CA TYR A 332 31.99 -8.03 14.51
C TYR A 332 31.96 -9.08 13.39
N PHE A 333 30.88 -9.87 13.29
CA PHE A 333 30.76 -10.91 12.26
C PHE A 333 30.50 -10.30 10.87
N TYR A 334 29.62 -9.30 10.78
CA TYR A 334 29.30 -8.62 9.52
C TYR A 334 30.33 -7.56 9.11
N GLN A 335 31.12 -7.01 10.03
CA GLN A 335 32.16 -6.03 9.71
C GLN A 335 33.26 -6.62 8.80
N LYS A 336 33.56 -7.93 8.92
CA LYS A 336 34.50 -8.63 8.05
C LYS A 336 33.99 -8.81 6.61
N ARG A 337 32.67 -8.96 6.41
CA ARG A 337 32.04 -9.06 5.09
C ARG A 337 31.79 -7.69 4.46
N ALA A 338 31.48 -6.69 5.28
CA ALA A 338 31.30 -5.31 4.85
C ALA A 338 32.58 -4.67 4.28
N LEU A 339 33.79 -5.08 4.70
CA LEU A 339 35.04 -4.60 4.08
C LEU A 339 35.25 -5.16 2.66
N SER A 340 34.71 -6.34 2.35
CA SER A 340 34.73 -6.93 1.00
C SER A 340 33.68 -6.28 0.08
N GLU A 341 32.49 -5.97 0.61
CA GLU A 341 31.38 -5.37 -0.13
C GLU A 341 31.41 -3.82 -0.16
N ALA A 342 32.20 -3.16 0.69
CA ALA A 342 32.33 -1.70 0.74
C ALA A 342 32.99 -1.10 -0.51
N SER A 343 33.65 -1.91 -1.34
CA SER A 343 34.17 -1.48 -2.66
C SER A 343 33.04 -1.16 -3.66
N ARG A 344 31.78 -1.51 -3.35
CA ARG A 344 30.60 -1.28 -4.21
C ARG A 344 29.62 -0.22 -3.68
N LYS A 345 30.03 0.64 -2.75
CA LYS A 345 29.16 1.73 -2.27
C LYS A 345 29.19 2.93 -3.23
N CYS A 346 28.08 3.17 -3.93
CA CYS A 346 27.77 4.50 -4.46
C CYS A 346 27.21 5.38 -3.31
N PRO A 347 27.71 6.61 -3.11
CA PRO A 347 27.22 7.50 -2.06
C PRO A 347 25.83 8.05 -2.41
N LEU A 348 24.88 7.95 -1.48
CA LEU A 348 23.68 8.78 -1.47
C LEU A 348 24.05 10.18 -0.94
N ALA A 349 24.40 11.07 -1.86
CA ALA A 349 24.28 12.53 -1.73
C ALA A 349 24.53 13.15 -3.12
N ASP A 350 23.68 14.10 -3.50
CA ASP A 350 23.73 14.90 -4.73
C ASP A 350 25.10 15.52 -5.02
N THR A 351 26.04 14.72 -5.53
CA THR A 351 27.37 15.20 -5.90
C THR A 351 27.87 14.42 -7.10
N HIS A 352 27.85 15.10 -8.25
CA HIS A 352 28.52 14.75 -9.50
C HIS A 352 28.10 13.42 -10.16
N MET A 353 26.93 13.45 -10.81
CA MET A 353 26.75 12.74 -12.08
C MET A 353 27.80 13.28 -13.07
N ASN A 354 28.94 12.60 -13.17
CA ASN A 354 29.93 12.86 -14.20
C ASN A 354 29.30 12.59 -15.58
N SER A 355 28.99 13.66 -16.30
CA SER A 355 28.92 13.86 -17.77
C SER A 355 28.25 12.83 -18.71
N SER A 356 27.72 11.72 -18.22
CA SER A 356 26.77 10.87 -18.94
C SER A 356 25.41 11.57 -18.87
N GLY A 357 25.03 12.28 -19.93
CA GLY A 357 23.79 13.06 -19.97
C GLY A 357 22.56 12.21 -19.64
N LYS A 358 21.54 12.80 -19.01
CA LYS A 358 20.28 12.12 -18.68
C LYS A 358 19.71 11.42 -19.93
N LEU A 359 19.61 10.10 -19.88
CA LEU A 359 19.10 9.25 -20.95
C LEU A 359 17.63 8.94 -20.69
N GLN A 360 16.82 9.99 -20.82
CA GLN A 360 15.37 9.92 -20.69
C GLN A 360 14.73 9.97 -22.06
N PHE A 361 13.72 9.15 -22.25
CA PHE A 361 13.04 8.98 -23.52
C PHE A 361 11.53 9.10 -23.34
N TYR A 362 10.87 9.67 -24.34
CA TYR A 362 9.42 9.78 -24.37
C TYR A 362 8.86 9.51 -25.77
N ARG A 363 7.59 9.12 -25.84
CA ARG A 363 6.85 9.02 -27.08
C ARG A 363 6.27 10.39 -27.43
N GLU A 364 6.61 10.91 -28.60
CA GLU A 364 5.94 12.10 -29.14
C GLU A 364 4.47 11.77 -29.40
N LYS A 365 3.56 12.51 -28.75
CA LYS A 365 2.14 12.44 -29.11
C LYS A 365 2.01 13.07 -30.49
N VAL A 366 1.48 12.31 -31.46
CA VAL A 366 1.04 12.90 -32.74
C VAL A 366 0.06 14.02 -32.38
N PRO A 367 0.28 15.27 -32.81
CA PRO A 367 -0.71 16.31 -32.63
C PRO A 367 -1.97 15.86 -33.39
N ASP A 368 -3.11 15.78 -32.70
CA ASP A 368 -4.41 15.70 -33.35
C ASP A 368 -4.55 16.96 -34.23
N CYS A 369 -4.19 16.85 -35.51
CA CYS A 369 -4.53 17.82 -36.53
C CYS A 369 -6.02 17.68 -36.89
N HIS A 370 -6.90 17.89 -35.91
CA HIS A 370 -8.30 18.20 -36.16
C HIS A 370 -8.49 19.71 -36.06
N GLY A 371 -7.96 20.42 -37.06
CA GLY A 371 -8.42 21.75 -37.44
C GLY A 371 -9.50 21.62 -38.54
N PRO A 372 -10.57 22.45 -38.51
CA PRO A 372 -11.76 22.19 -39.30
C PRO A 372 -11.53 22.54 -40.77
N LEU A 373 -11.49 21.52 -41.64
CA LEU A 373 -11.56 21.73 -43.08
C LEU A 373 -13.02 21.71 -43.52
N LEU A 374 -13.59 22.91 -43.63
CA LEU A 374 -14.64 23.22 -44.60
C LEU A 374 -14.10 22.92 -46.00
N SER A 375 -14.77 22.05 -46.76
CA SER A 375 -15.08 22.27 -48.18
C SER A 375 -15.54 20.99 -48.88
N GLN A 376 -16.83 21.00 -49.19
CA GLN A 376 -17.45 20.59 -50.46
C GLN A 376 -17.38 19.12 -50.89
N GLU A 377 -18.58 18.54 -50.87
CA GLU A 377 -19.03 17.47 -51.75
C GLU A 377 -18.58 17.66 -53.20
N SER A 378 -18.12 16.57 -53.82
CA SER A 378 -18.51 16.31 -55.20
C SER A 378 -18.56 14.80 -55.47
N LYS A 379 -19.78 14.33 -55.65
CA LYS A 379 -20.17 13.01 -56.15
C LYS A 379 -19.59 12.79 -57.55
N LYS A 380 -19.14 11.56 -57.85
CA LYS A 380 -19.44 10.87 -59.12
C LYS A 380 -19.13 9.38 -59.05
N SER A 381 -20.22 8.64 -58.92
CA SER A 381 -20.42 7.22 -59.16
C SER A 381 -20.11 6.79 -60.60
N LYS A 382 -19.61 5.56 -60.79
CA LYS A 382 -19.93 4.72 -61.97
C LYS A 382 -20.03 3.23 -61.59
N LYS A 383 -21.21 2.68 -61.92
CA LYS A 383 -21.71 1.31 -61.77
C LYS A 383 -21.06 0.31 -62.73
N ARG A 384 -21.03 -0.96 -62.30
CA ARG A 384 -21.53 -2.21 -62.95
C ARG A 384 -20.68 -3.39 -62.48
N ALA A 385 -21.14 -4.63 -62.36
CA ALA A 385 -22.44 -5.26 -62.15
C ALA A 385 -22.11 -6.71 -61.72
N PHE A 386 -23.10 -7.32 -61.08
CA PHE A 386 -23.16 -8.64 -60.46
C PHE A 386 -22.83 -9.81 -61.40
N GLU A 387 -22.12 -10.83 -60.92
CA GLU A 387 -22.32 -12.24 -61.30
C GLU A 387 -21.82 -13.17 -60.18
N GLN A 388 -22.68 -14.08 -59.73
CA GLN A 388 -22.43 -15.10 -58.73
C GLN A 388 -21.72 -16.31 -59.37
N SER A 389 -20.72 -16.85 -58.69
CA SER A 389 -20.38 -18.27 -58.80
C SER A 389 -19.76 -18.75 -57.49
N GLU A 390 -20.39 -19.74 -56.88
CA GLU A 390 -19.87 -20.54 -55.78
C GLU A 390 -18.63 -21.30 -56.24
N GLN A 391 -17.49 -21.17 -55.54
CA GLN A 391 -16.55 -22.26 -55.32
C GLN A 391 -15.50 -21.91 -54.26
N GLU A 392 -15.13 -22.95 -53.52
CA GLU A 392 -14.21 -22.99 -52.41
C GLU A 392 -12.77 -22.57 -52.77
N GLN A 393 -12.00 -22.29 -51.71
CA GLN A 393 -10.52 -22.26 -51.63
C GLN A 393 -9.79 -20.91 -51.80
N SER A 394 -9.27 -20.47 -50.65
CA SER A 394 -7.89 -20.02 -50.41
C SER A 394 -7.46 -18.55 -50.55
N ALA A 395 -6.71 -18.12 -49.52
CA ALA A 395 -5.80 -16.97 -49.37
C ALA A 395 -6.44 -15.61 -48.95
N PRO A 396 -5.75 -14.73 -48.16
CA PRO A 396 -4.39 -14.30 -48.45
C PRO A 396 -3.39 -14.24 -47.28
N GLN A 397 -2.14 -14.41 -47.68
CA GLN A 397 -0.92 -14.17 -46.93
C GLN A 397 -0.89 -12.74 -46.34
N SER A 398 -0.80 -12.62 -45.02
CA SER A 398 -0.50 -11.36 -44.33
C SER A 398 0.95 -11.34 -43.87
N ALA A 399 1.68 -10.33 -44.36
CA ALA A 399 2.92 -9.75 -43.90
C ALA A 399 3.71 -10.50 -42.80
N LYS A 400 4.89 -11.01 -43.18
CA LYS A 400 5.90 -11.60 -42.30
C LYS A 400 6.19 -10.68 -41.10
N GLN A 401 5.71 -11.08 -39.93
CA GLN A 401 6.16 -10.62 -38.62
C GLN A 401 7.67 -10.84 -38.52
N LYS A 402 8.46 -9.76 -38.50
CA LYS A 402 9.81 -9.83 -37.92
C LYS A 402 9.68 -9.69 -36.40
N CYS A 403 9.25 -10.78 -35.77
CA CYS A 403 9.40 -10.97 -34.34
C CYS A 403 10.89 -11.22 -34.05
N VAL A 404 11.41 -10.62 -32.98
CA VAL A 404 12.71 -11.01 -32.41
C VAL A 404 12.64 -12.51 -32.12
N CYS A 405 13.59 -13.29 -32.66
CA CYS A 405 13.59 -14.74 -32.49
C CYS A 405 13.68 -15.08 -31.00
N LEU A 406 12.70 -15.85 -30.52
CA LEU A 406 12.65 -16.39 -29.15
C LEU A 406 13.88 -17.27 -28.92
N ALA A 407 14.64 -17.03 -27.85
CA ALA A 407 15.77 -17.87 -27.51
C ALA A 407 15.29 -19.12 -26.77
N VAL A 408 15.99 -20.26 -26.92
CA VAL A 408 15.72 -21.49 -26.13
C VAL A 408 15.81 -21.19 -24.62
N GLU A 409 16.74 -20.31 -24.25
CA GLU A 409 16.92 -19.80 -22.89
C GLU A 409 15.66 -19.10 -22.33
N ASP A 410 14.83 -18.47 -23.17
CA ASP A 410 13.59 -17.83 -22.71
C ASP A 410 12.53 -18.87 -22.33
N TRP A 411 12.48 -20.01 -23.04
CA TRP A 411 11.56 -21.11 -22.74
C TRP A 411 12.00 -21.89 -21.50
N ASP A 412 13.30 -22.14 -21.35
CA ASP A 412 13.85 -22.82 -20.18
C ASP A 412 13.61 -22.00 -18.90
N LEU A 413 13.77 -20.67 -18.98
CA LEU A 413 13.47 -19.78 -17.86
C LEU A 413 11.97 -19.82 -17.51
N LEU A 414 11.08 -19.86 -18.51
CA LEU A 414 9.64 -19.91 -18.25
C LEU A 414 9.18 -21.21 -17.59
N ASN A 415 9.86 -22.32 -17.86
CA ASN A 415 9.60 -23.60 -17.21
C ASN A 415 10.15 -23.66 -15.77
N SER A 416 10.95 -22.67 -15.37
CA SER A 416 11.52 -22.59 -14.01
C SER A 416 10.70 -21.73 -13.04
N TYR A 417 9.76 -20.92 -13.57
CA TYR A 417 8.67 -20.33 -12.78
C TYR A 417 7.59 -21.37 -12.54
#